data_AF-E4YCY9-F1
#
_entry.id   AF-E4YCY9-F1
#
_cell.length_a   1.000
_cell.length_b   1.000
_cell.length_c   1.000
_cell.angle_alpha   90.00
_cell.angle_beta   90.00
_cell.angle_gamma   90.00
#
_symmetry.space_group_name_H-M   'P 1'
#
loop_
_entity.id
_entity.type
_entity.pdbx_description
1 polymer ?
#
loop_
_entity_poly.entity_id
_entity_poly.type
_entity_poly.pdbx_seq_one_letter_code
_entity_poly.pdbx_strand_id
1 'polypeptide(L)'
;MNGQNLQPIAAPKVSNKLIADQIAARLNAKLCYVPMERPDGTSGATPLEGMYTTTYEEELEINDFPQSCRWKVTSREAIGNITDYSEAEVQIRGVYYPPGKEPGEGEERKLYLLITGRTERAIQMAKGEITRIIKDEFTRLQTSYQAPKVGRFKVL
;
A
#
# COMPACT_ATOMS: atom_id res chain seq x y z
N MET A 1 -83.47 0.52 -4.50
CA MET A 1 -82.67 -0.72 -4.53
C MET A 1 -81.23 -0.31 -4.79
N ASN A 2 -80.46 -0.01 -3.75
CA ASN A 2 -79.10 0.55 -3.89
C ASN A 2 -78.07 -0.57 -4.03
N GLY A 3 -77.31 -0.51 -5.13
CA GLY A 3 -76.25 -1.44 -5.47
C GLY A 3 -75.06 -1.35 -4.51
N GLN A 4 -74.61 -2.52 -4.04
CA GLN A 4 -73.39 -2.64 -3.24
C GLN A 4 -72.18 -2.67 -4.18
N ASN A 5 -71.36 -1.64 -4.04
CA ASN A 5 -70.08 -1.45 -4.72
C ASN A 5 -69.01 -2.30 -4.00
N LEU A 6 -68.49 -3.33 -4.67
CA LEU A 6 -67.39 -4.17 -4.17
C LEU A 6 -66.05 -3.48 -4.45
N GLN A 7 -65.39 -2.98 -3.40
CA GLN A 7 -64.03 -2.43 -3.52
C GLN A 7 -62.98 -3.57 -3.59
N PRO A 8 -61.91 -3.42 -4.39
CA PRO A 8 -60.86 -4.43 -4.53
C PRO A 8 -59.98 -4.51 -3.29
N ILE A 9 -59.75 -5.73 -2.79
CA ILE A 9 -58.82 -6.05 -1.70
C ILE A 9 -57.39 -5.63 -2.06
N ALA A 10 -56.87 -4.63 -1.34
CA ALA A 10 -55.51 -4.14 -1.52
C ALA A 10 -54.48 -5.18 -1.09
N ALA A 11 -53.51 -5.48 -1.97
CA ALA A 11 -52.38 -6.35 -1.65
C ALA A 11 -51.54 -5.75 -0.50
N PRO A 12 -51.04 -6.57 0.44
CA PRO A 12 -50.31 -6.08 1.60
C PRO A 12 -48.98 -5.43 1.18
N LYS A 13 -48.84 -4.13 1.46
CA LYS A 13 -47.59 -3.38 1.28
C LYS A 13 -46.58 -3.81 2.35
N VAL A 14 -45.75 -4.80 2.07
CA VAL A 14 -44.58 -5.09 2.91
C VAL A 14 -43.54 -3.99 2.68
N SER A 15 -43.26 -3.20 3.73
CA SER A 15 -42.29 -2.11 3.67
C SER A 15 -40.87 -2.66 3.49
N ASN A 16 -40.04 -2.00 2.69
CA ASN A 16 -38.64 -2.40 2.43
C ASN A 16 -37.82 -2.63 3.71
N LYS A 17 -38.19 -1.95 4.81
CA LYS A 17 -37.59 -2.15 6.14
C LYS A 17 -37.80 -3.57 6.66
N LEU A 18 -39.00 -4.13 6.52
CA LEU A 18 -39.32 -5.49 6.96
C LEU A 18 -38.55 -6.55 6.17
N ILE A 19 -38.34 -6.31 4.88
CA ILE A 19 -37.60 -7.25 4.02
C ILE A 19 -36.13 -7.27 4.40
N ALA A 20 -35.55 -6.10 4.68
CA ALA A 20 -34.18 -5.99 5.16
C ALA A 20 -33.99 -6.71 6.51
N ASP A 21 -34.90 -6.51 7.46
CA ASP A 21 -34.85 -7.19 8.77
C ASP A 21 -35.01 -8.71 8.63
N GLN A 22 -35.89 -9.19 7.74
CA GLN A 22 -36.08 -10.61 7.49
C GLN A 22 -34.83 -11.27 6.89
N ILE A 23 -34.18 -10.60 5.93
CA ILE A 23 -32.95 -11.08 5.29
C ILE A 23 -31.80 -11.07 6.30
N ALA A 24 -31.66 -10.01 7.08
CA ALA A 24 -30.67 -9.90 8.13
C ALA A 24 -30.85 -10.98 9.20
N ALA A 25 -32.07 -11.21 9.69
CA ALA A 25 -32.36 -12.26 10.66
C ALA A 25 -32.01 -13.66 10.13
N ARG A 26 -32.32 -13.93 8.86
CA ARG A 26 -31.99 -15.21 8.22
C ARG A 26 -30.49 -15.40 8.01
N LEU A 27 -29.77 -14.31 7.70
CA LEU A 27 -28.31 -14.31 7.61
C LEU A 27 -27.68 -14.55 8.99
N ASN A 28 -28.16 -13.85 10.01
CA ASN A 28 -27.69 -13.99 11.39
C ASN A 28 -27.88 -15.41 11.93
N ALA A 29 -29.03 -16.04 11.66
CA ALA A 29 -29.32 -17.42 12.06
C ALA A 29 -28.43 -18.44 11.35
N LYS A 30 -28.07 -18.21 10.08
CA LYS A 30 -27.13 -19.08 9.34
C LYS A 30 -25.69 -18.95 9.81
N LEU A 31 -25.31 -17.78 10.33
CA LEU A 31 -23.95 -17.48 10.77
C LEU A 31 -23.73 -17.68 12.27
N CYS A 32 -24.74 -18.16 13.01
CA CYS A 32 -24.72 -18.21 14.49
C CYS A 32 -24.28 -16.86 15.12
N TYR A 33 -24.63 -15.74 14.47
CA TYR A 33 -24.22 -14.41 14.92
C TYR A 33 -25.10 -13.98 16.11
N VAL A 34 -24.48 -13.86 17.28
CA VAL A 34 -25.10 -13.26 18.46
C VAL A 34 -24.82 -11.75 18.43
N PRO A 35 -25.85 -10.87 18.38
CA PRO A 35 -25.66 -9.44 18.45
C PRO A 35 -24.96 -9.10 19.78
N MET A 36 -23.70 -8.68 19.71
CA MET A 36 -23.00 -8.17 20.87
C MET A 36 -23.52 -6.75 21.12
N GLU A 37 -24.33 -6.57 22.17
CA GLU A 37 -24.70 -5.24 22.65
C GLU A 37 -23.41 -4.53 23.06
N ARG A 38 -22.97 -3.55 22.26
CA ARG A 38 -21.84 -2.70 22.63
C ARG A 38 -22.37 -1.71 23.68
N PRO A 39 -21.91 -1.77 24.94
CA PRO A 39 -22.19 -0.69 25.87
C PRO A 39 -21.43 0.55 25.39
N ASP A 40 -22.11 1.67 25.56
CA ASP A 40 -21.69 3.03 25.26
C ASP A 40 -20.25 3.34 25.73
N GLY A 41 -19.47 3.96 24.83
CA GLY A 41 -18.45 4.92 25.20
C GLY A 41 -17.26 4.43 26.03
N THR A 42 -16.33 3.66 25.45
CA THR A 42 -14.90 3.79 25.82
C THR A 42 -13.99 3.21 24.74
N SER A 43 -13.05 4.04 24.26
CA SER A 43 -11.95 3.66 23.39
C SER A 43 -11.11 2.55 24.03
N GLY A 44 -11.26 1.33 23.54
CA GLY A 44 -10.55 0.17 24.05
C GLY A 44 -10.79 -1.01 23.12
N ALA A 45 -10.31 -0.91 21.89
CA ALA A 45 -10.27 -2.03 20.98
C ALA A 45 -9.36 -3.12 21.58
N THR A 46 -9.97 -4.09 22.26
CA THR A 46 -9.36 -5.40 22.48
C THR A 46 -9.22 -6.04 21.09
N PRO A 47 -8.00 -6.34 20.61
CA PRO A 47 -7.83 -6.91 19.28
C PRO A 47 -8.49 -8.29 19.26
N LEU A 48 -9.39 -8.50 18.30
CA LEU A 48 -9.81 -9.83 17.88
C LEU A 48 -8.61 -10.50 17.19
N GLU A 49 -7.74 -11.07 18.01
CA GLU A 49 -6.52 -11.76 17.59
C GLU A 49 -6.89 -12.98 16.74
N GLY A 50 -6.74 -12.89 15.41
CA GLY A 50 -6.75 -14.07 14.55
C GLY A 50 -7.34 -13.97 13.14
N MET A 51 -7.96 -12.85 12.71
CA MET A 51 -8.63 -12.85 11.39
C MET A 51 -8.36 -11.65 10.46
N TYR A 52 -7.46 -10.74 10.82
CA TYR A 52 -6.94 -9.72 9.91
C TYR A 52 -5.41 -9.71 10.00
N THR A 53 -4.73 -10.16 8.93
CA THR A 53 -3.31 -9.85 8.77
C THR A 53 -3.24 -8.38 8.35
N THR A 54 -2.97 -7.48 9.28
CA THR A 54 -2.68 -6.08 8.95
C THR A 54 -1.44 -6.06 8.07
N THR A 55 -1.61 -5.71 6.80
CA THR A 55 -0.49 -5.45 5.89
C THR A 55 -0.09 -3.99 6.03
N TYR A 56 1.20 -3.75 6.25
CA TYR A 56 1.79 -2.43 6.31
C TYR A 56 2.39 -2.08 4.97
N GLU A 57 2.22 -0.84 4.54
CA GLU A 57 2.72 -0.33 3.27
C GLU A 57 3.44 0.99 3.50
N GLU A 58 4.54 1.20 2.77
CA GLU A 58 5.28 2.44 2.81
C GLU A 58 5.85 2.78 1.43
N GLU A 59 5.74 4.06 1.04
CA GLU A 59 6.30 4.57 -0.20
C GLU A 59 7.61 5.31 0.06
N LEU A 60 8.64 4.99 -0.71
CA LEU A 60 9.95 5.66 -0.67
C LEU A 60 10.27 6.23 -2.05
N GLU A 61 10.19 7.55 -2.19
CA GLU A 61 10.57 8.23 -3.43
C GLU A 61 12.09 8.14 -3.66
N ILE A 62 12.48 7.69 -4.86
CA ILE A 62 13.90 7.53 -5.24
C ILE A 62 14.30 8.37 -6.46
N ASN A 63 13.38 9.19 -6.97
CA ASN A 63 13.56 9.98 -8.17
C ASN A 63 14.77 10.91 -8.10
N ASP A 64 14.95 11.56 -6.95
CA ASP A 64 15.92 12.63 -6.75
C ASP A 64 17.35 12.11 -6.46
N PHE A 65 17.53 10.78 -6.37
CA PHE A 65 18.85 10.19 -6.27
C PHE A 65 19.57 10.16 -7.63
N PRO A 66 20.92 10.23 -7.64
CA PRO A 66 21.70 10.06 -8.86
C PRO A 66 21.36 8.75 -9.59
N GLN A 67 21.53 8.75 -10.91
CA GLN A 67 21.19 7.62 -11.76
C GLN A 67 21.82 6.29 -11.29
N SER A 68 23.09 6.31 -10.83
CA SER A 68 23.76 5.10 -10.32
C SER A 68 23.07 4.54 -9.08
N CYS A 69 22.70 5.41 -8.12
CA CYS A 69 21.95 5.04 -6.91
C CYS A 69 20.59 4.42 -7.27
N ARG A 70 19.84 5.09 -8.15
CA ARG A 70 18.55 4.60 -8.64
C ARG A 70 18.66 3.22 -9.28
N TRP A 71 19.58 3.04 -10.23
CA TRP A 71 19.77 1.76 -10.90
C TRP A 71 20.24 0.65 -9.96
N LYS A 72 21.08 0.99 -8.97
CA LYS A 72 21.57 0.03 -7.99
C LYS A 72 20.45 -0.48 -7.11
N VAL A 73 19.62 0.41 -6.55
CA VAL A 73 18.51 0.02 -5.65
C VAL A 73 17.39 -0.71 -6.40
N THR A 74 17.13 -0.36 -7.67
CA THR A 74 16.13 -1.05 -8.51
C THR A 74 16.65 -2.31 -9.18
N SER A 75 17.88 -2.75 -8.87
CA SER A 75 18.43 -3.97 -9.47
C SER A 75 17.78 -5.21 -8.86
N ARG A 76 17.59 -6.26 -9.67
CA ARG A 76 17.00 -7.53 -9.21
C ARG A 76 17.75 -8.12 -8.01
N GLU A 77 19.08 -8.01 -8.00
CA GLU A 77 19.91 -8.47 -6.88
C GLU A 77 19.65 -7.65 -5.61
N ALA A 78 19.60 -6.33 -5.71
CA ALA A 78 19.32 -5.48 -4.55
C ALA A 78 17.93 -5.77 -3.97
N ILE A 79 16.90 -5.86 -4.82
CA ILE A 79 15.53 -6.17 -4.40
C ILE A 79 15.44 -7.54 -3.74
N GLY A 80 16.09 -8.56 -4.32
CA GLY A 80 16.19 -9.88 -3.72
C GLY A 80 16.81 -9.83 -2.33
N ASN A 81 17.99 -9.22 -2.21
CA ASN A 81 18.68 -9.09 -0.93
C ASN A 81 17.86 -8.34 0.14
N ILE A 82 17.16 -7.26 -0.25
CA ILE A 82 16.29 -6.51 0.66
C ILE A 82 15.12 -7.39 1.11
N THR A 83 14.49 -8.11 0.18
CA THR A 83 13.35 -9.00 0.47
C THR A 83 13.76 -10.12 1.41
N ASP A 84 14.90 -10.76 1.15
CA ASP A 84 15.44 -11.85 1.97
C ASP A 84 15.85 -11.37 3.38
N TYR A 85 16.39 -10.14 3.48
CA TYR A 85 16.84 -9.58 4.77
C TYR A 85 15.69 -9.08 5.65
N SER A 86 14.66 -8.50 5.04
CA SER A 86 13.60 -7.78 5.76
C SER A 86 12.27 -8.54 5.85
N GLU A 87 12.10 -9.62 5.08
CA GLU A 87 10.82 -10.30 4.89
C GLU A 87 9.69 -9.37 4.38
N ALA A 88 10.06 -8.25 3.77
CA ALA A 88 9.15 -7.30 3.13
C ALA A 88 9.26 -7.40 1.61
N GLU A 89 8.13 -7.23 0.93
CA GLU A 89 8.06 -7.19 -0.52
C GLU A 89 8.33 -5.75 -1.01
N VAL A 90 9.20 -5.62 -2.01
CA VAL A 90 9.55 -4.32 -2.61
C VAL A 90 9.12 -4.30 -4.07
N GLN A 91 8.28 -3.33 -4.43
CA GLN A 91 7.82 -3.10 -5.80
C GLN A 91 8.32 -1.76 -6.32
N ILE A 92 8.73 -1.71 -7.58
CA ILE A 92 9.12 -0.47 -8.26
C ILE A 92 7.88 0.11 -8.93
N ARG A 93 7.58 1.39 -8.69
CA ARG A 93 6.41 2.09 -9.23
C ARG A 93 6.76 3.50 -9.71
N GLY A 94 5.94 4.04 -10.60
CA GLY A 94 6.12 5.38 -11.17
C GLY A 94 7.21 5.45 -12.24
N VAL A 95 7.46 6.68 -12.71
CA VAL A 95 8.39 6.98 -13.80
C VAL A 95 9.40 8.04 -13.39
N TYR A 96 10.58 8.00 -13.99
CA TYR A 96 11.64 8.98 -13.69
C TYR A 96 11.28 10.35 -14.28
N TYR A 97 11.33 11.38 -13.44
CA TYR A 97 11.24 12.78 -13.86
C TYR A 97 12.59 13.47 -13.63
N PRO A 98 13.08 14.23 -14.63
CA PRO A 98 14.29 15.03 -14.46
C PRO A 98 14.09 16.07 -13.34
N PRO A 99 15.18 16.49 -12.67
CA PRO A 99 15.11 17.46 -11.59
C PRO A 99 14.44 18.76 -12.06
N GLY A 100 13.50 19.27 -11.27
CA GLY A 100 12.71 20.47 -11.59
C GLY A 100 11.49 20.23 -12.47
N LYS A 101 11.25 18.99 -12.94
CA LYS A 101 9.98 18.61 -13.58
C LYS A 101 9.12 17.88 -12.56
N GLU A 102 7.88 18.35 -12.39
CA GLU A 102 6.87 17.70 -11.57
C GLU A 102 5.88 16.92 -12.45
N PRO A 103 5.30 15.81 -11.94
CA PRO A 103 4.24 15.10 -12.65
C PRO A 103 3.02 16.00 -12.81
N GLY A 104 2.46 16.06 -14.02
CA GLY A 104 1.22 16.77 -14.29
C GLY A 104 -0.01 16.08 -13.71
N GLU A 105 -1.16 16.79 -13.70
CA GLU A 105 -2.43 16.20 -13.28
C GLU A 105 -2.82 15.05 -14.23
N GLY A 106 -2.87 13.83 -13.70
CA GLY A 106 -3.16 12.61 -14.46
C GLY A 106 -1.94 11.86 -14.99
N GLU A 107 -0.71 12.38 -14.84
CA GLU A 107 0.51 11.63 -15.14
C GLU A 107 0.90 10.68 -13.99
N GLU A 108 1.68 9.64 -14.29
CA GLU A 108 2.19 8.72 -13.26
C GLU A 108 3.11 9.45 -12.27
N ARG A 109 3.08 9.01 -11.01
CA ARG A 109 3.91 9.57 -9.94
C ARG A 109 5.41 9.45 -10.26
N LYS A 110 6.21 10.29 -9.62
CA LYS A 110 7.68 10.19 -9.64
C LYS A 110 8.12 8.81 -9.16
N LEU A 111 9.23 8.32 -9.70
CA LEU A 111 9.75 6.99 -9.40
C LEU A 111 9.93 6.77 -7.89
N TYR A 112 9.30 5.71 -7.39
CA TYR A 112 9.31 5.32 -5.98
C TYR A 112 9.35 3.80 -5.81
N LEU A 113 9.74 3.38 -4.62
CA LEU A 113 9.66 2.01 -4.16
C LEU A 113 8.48 1.88 -3.21
N LEU A 114 7.58 0.94 -3.48
CA LEU A 114 6.52 0.54 -2.55
C LEU A 114 7.03 -0.66 -1.75
N ILE A 115 7.09 -0.51 -0.43
CA ILE A 115 7.52 -1.54 0.51
C ILE A 115 6.28 -2.04 1.23
N THR A 116 6.01 -3.33 1.16
CA THR A 116 4.84 -3.96 1.77
C THR A 116 5.28 -5.10 2.68
N GLY A 117 4.75 -5.16 3.89
CA GLY A 117 5.21 -6.11 4.91
C GLY A 117 4.12 -6.51 5.88
N ARG A 118 4.33 -7.64 6.58
CA ARG A 118 3.39 -8.15 7.59
C ARG A 118 3.51 -7.44 8.94
N THR A 119 4.60 -6.72 9.16
CA THR A 119 4.89 -5.97 10.39
C THR A 119 5.57 -4.65 10.07
N GLU A 120 5.43 -3.66 10.94
CA GLU A 120 6.16 -2.39 10.82
C GLU A 120 7.67 -2.58 10.91
N ARG A 121 8.13 -3.57 11.71
CA ARG A 121 9.55 -3.88 11.83
C ARG A 121 10.15 -4.31 10.49
N ALA A 122 9.45 -5.14 9.73
CA ALA A 122 9.88 -5.58 8.39
C ALA A 122 10.07 -4.37 7.46
N ILE A 123 9.12 -3.43 7.46
CA ILE A 123 9.22 -2.16 6.71
C ILE A 123 10.46 -1.37 7.14
N GLN A 124 10.67 -1.17 8.45
CA GLN A 124 11.82 -0.40 8.94
C GLN A 124 13.16 -1.05 8.55
N MET A 125 13.25 -2.39 8.59
CA MET A 125 14.44 -3.12 8.16
C MET A 125 14.69 -2.93 6.65
N ALA A 126 13.66 -3.03 5.82
CA ALA A 126 13.76 -2.81 4.38
C ALA A 126 14.23 -1.39 4.05
N LYS A 127 13.65 -0.37 4.69
CA LYS A 127 14.08 1.03 4.53
C LYS A 127 15.54 1.25 4.90
N GLY A 128 15.96 0.66 6.03
CA GLY A 128 17.34 0.73 6.51
C GLY A 128 18.30 0.19 5.46
N GLU A 129 17.97 -0.97 4.89
CA GLU A 129 18.78 -1.63 3.87
C GLU A 129 18.80 -0.88 2.54
N ILE A 130 17.66 -0.37 2.08
CA ILE A 130 17.58 0.50 0.90
C ILE A 130 18.46 1.74 1.09
N THR A 131 18.34 2.39 2.25
CA THR A 131 19.13 3.57 2.58
C THR A 131 20.63 3.26 2.61
N ARG A 132 21.01 2.08 3.12
CA ARG A 132 22.39 1.61 3.13
C ARG A 132 22.93 1.46 1.71
N ILE A 133 22.20 0.77 0.83
CA ILE A 133 22.58 0.56 -0.57
C ILE A 133 22.76 1.90 -1.29
N ILE A 134 21.83 2.85 -1.10
CA ILE A 134 21.91 4.18 -1.70
C ILE A 134 23.14 4.94 -1.20
N LYS A 135 23.42 4.92 0.12
CA LYS A 135 24.59 5.59 0.72
C LYS A 135 25.91 5.00 0.24
N ASP A 136 26.00 3.68 0.15
CA ASP A 136 27.20 2.98 -0.32
C ASP A 136 27.48 3.34 -1.78
N GLU A 137 26.44 3.34 -2.62
CA GLU A 137 26.52 3.75 -4.03
C GLU A 137 26.91 5.22 -4.17
N PHE A 138 26.33 6.10 -3.35
CA PHE A 138 26.64 7.53 -3.35
C PHE A 138 28.10 7.79 -2.96
N THR A 139 28.59 7.10 -1.94
CA THR A 139 30.00 7.18 -1.51
C THR A 139 30.93 6.70 -2.61
N ARG A 140 30.61 5.59 -3.29
CA ARG A 140 31.39 5.08 -4.42
C ARG A 140 31.50 6.09 -5.56
N LEU A 141 30.39 6.77 -5.88
CA LEU A 141 30.41 7.84 -6.88
C LEU A 141 31.39 8.95 -6.48
N GLN A 142 31.32 9.44 -5.23
CA GLN A 142 32.23 10.49 -4.74
C GLN A 142 33.71 10.10 -4.86
N THR A 143 34.08 8.88 -4.47
CA THR A 143 35.46 8.39 -4.60
C THR A 143 35.90 8.28 -6.05
N SER A 144 35.02 7.88 -6.97
CA SER A 144 35.34 7.76 -8.39
C SER A 144 35.65 9.11 -9.07
N TYR A 145 35.00 10.20 -8.63
CA TYR A 145 35.27 11.55 -9.14
C TYR A 145 36.63 12.10 -8.69
N GLN A 146 37.23 11.54 -7.64
CA GLN A 146 38.53 11.96 -7.09
C GLN A 146 39.71 11.14 -7.62
N ALA A 147 39.48 10.12 -8.47
CA ALA A 147 40.56 9.40 -9.12
C ALA A 147 41.34 10.37 -10.05
N PRO A 148 42.65 10.57 -9.85
CA PRO A 148 43.43 11.50 -10.67
C PRO A 148 43.40 11.04 -12.12
N LYS A 149 42.99 11.93 -13.02
CA LYS A 149 43.07 11.73 -14.48
C LYS A 149 44.55 11.59 -14.87
N VAL A 150 45.10 10.38 -14.82
CA VAL A 150 46.44 10.11 -15.33
C VAL A 150 46.42 10.39 -16.83
N GLY A 151 47.20 11.38 -17.24
CA GLY A 151 47.18 11.99 -18.56
C GLY A 151 47.36 10.96 -19.68
N ARG A 152 46.45 10.99 -20.65
CA ARG A 152 46.66 10.34 -21.95
C ARG A 152 47.76 11.12 -22.69
N PHE A 153 48.94 10.53 -22.81
CA PHE A 153 49.99 11.04 -23.69
C PHE A 153 49.50 11.04 -25.14
N LYS A 154 49.63 12.19 -25.81
CA LYS A 154 49.50 12.33 -27.26
C LYS A 154 50.89 12.20 -27.84
N VAL A 155 51.16 11.10 -28.56
CA VAL A 155 52.36 10.97 -29.39
C VAL A 155 52.07 11.71 -30.70
N LEU A 156 53.02 12.56 -31.09
CA LEU A 156 52.97 13.43 -32.27
C LEU A 156 52.97 12.65 -33.58
#